data_AF-A0AAV9AKD3-F1
#
_entry.id   AF-A0AAV9AKD3-F1
#
_cell.length_a   1.000
_cell.length_b   1.000
_cell.length_c   1.000
_cell.angle_alpha   90.00
_cell.angle_beta   90.00
_cell.angle_gamma   90.00
#
_symmetry.space_group_name_H-M   'P 1'
#
loop_
_entity.id
_entity.type
_entity.pdbx_description
1 polymer ?
#
loop_
_entity_poly.entity_id
_entity_poly.type
_entity_poly.pdbx_seq_one_letter_code
_entity_poly.pdbx_strand_id
1 'polypeptide(L)'
;MEAVINIDVLRRSDVDVTFASVASALQVDAIWGLRLVADALVSHCARSVFNLVSLHGGMSGSANLRDCEALEGLVRKHMLEGYCKFAISYLRSLVY
;
A
#
# COMPACT_ATOMS: atom_id res chain seq x y z
N MET A 1 -11.65 1.74 -1.71
CA MET A 1 -12.26 1.82 -0.36
C MET A 1 -11.42 1.09 0.68
N GLU A 2 -10.95 -0.12 0.40
CA GLU A 2 -10.21 -0.98 1.36
C GLU A 2 -9.02 -0.29 2.05
N ALA A 3 -8.16 0.41 1.30
CA ALA A 3 -7.02 1.12 1.86
C ALA A 3 -7.42 2.18 2.90
N VAL A 4 -8.45 2.98 2.61
CA VAL A 4 -8.91 4.07 3.47
C VAL A 4 -9.43 3.53 4.79
N ILE A 5 -10.19 2.43 4.75
CA ILE A 5 -10.73 1.79 5.96
C ILE A 5 -9.58 1.28 6.84
N ASN A 6 -8.60 0.59 6.26
CA ASN A 6 -7.50 0.04 7.04
C ASN A 6 -6.62 1.14 7.65
N ILE A 7 -6.34 2.19 6.89
CA ILE A 7 -5.62 3.38 7.39
C ILE A 7 -6.39 4.04 8.54
N ASP A 8 -7.70 4.24 8.41
CA ASP A 8 -8.53 4.85 9.45
C ASP A 8 -8.53 4.01 10.74
N VAL A 9 -8.74 2.69 10.63
CA VAL A 9 -8.76 1.79 11.79
C VAL A 9 -7.40 1.73 12.50
N LEU A 10 -6.30 1.62 11.74
CA LEU A 10 -4.95 1.57 12.31
C LEU A 10 -4.57 2.89 12.98
N ARG A 11 -4.85 4.03 12.34
CA ARG A 11 -4.60 5.36 12.95
C ARG A 11 -5.43 5.58 14.21
N ARG A 12 -6.67 5.08 14.28
CA ARG A 12 -7.49 5.10 15.51
C ARG A 12 -6.97 4.20 16.62
N SER A 13 -6.10 3.24 16.28
CA SER A 13 -5.47 2.32 17.22
C SER A 13 -4.09 2.81 17.71
N ASP A 14 -3.77 4.09 17.48
CA ASP A 14 -2.49 4.73 17.84
C ASP A 14 -1.27 4.12 17.11
N VAL A 15 -1.50 3.49 15.96
CA VAL A 15 -0.44 2.98 15.09
C VAL A 15 0.01 4.10 14.14
N ASP A 16 1.32 4.29 14.01
CA ASP A 16 1.87 5.18 12.99
C ASP A 16 1.73 4.56 11.60
N VAL A 17 0.96 5.21 10.74
CA VAL A 17 0.58 4.70 9.41
C VAL A 17 1.02 5.67 8.34
N THR A 18 1.95 5.21 7.49
CA THR A 18 2.34 5.88 6.24
C THR A 18 1.54 5.32 5.08
N PHE A 19 0.72 6.13 4.43
CA PHE A 19 0.09 5.78 3.15
C PHE A 19 1.07 6.12 2.01
N ALA A 20 1.61 5.08 1.36
CA ALA A 20 2.59 5.25 0.28
C ALA A 20 1.98 4.95 -1.10
N SER A 21 2.20 5.86 -2.05
CA SER A 21 1.82 5.66 -3.46
C SER A 21 2.89 4.89 -4.21
N VAL A 22 2.48 3.90 -5.01
CA VAL A 22 3.34 3.21 -5.99
C VAL A 22 3.34 3.89 -7.36
N ALA A 23 2.49 4.90 -7.57
CA ALA A 23 2.47 5.69 -8.78
C ALA A 23 3.64 6.70 -8.80
N SER A 24 3.79 7.42 -9.91
CA SER A 24 4.78 8.50 -10.04
C SER A 24 4.42 9.78 -9.25
N ALA A 25 3.22 9.84 -8.67
CA ALA A 25 2.71 10.98 -7.94
C ALA A 25 2.09 10.57 -6.59
N LEU A 26 2.06 11.52 -5.66
CA LEU A 26 1.41 11.35 -4.36
C LEU A 26 -0.11 11.27 -4.48
N GLN A 27 -0.71 11.90 -5.51
CA GLN A 27 -2.12 11.77 -5.76
C GLN A 27 -2.44 10.44 -6.44
N VAL A 28 -3.38 9.69 -5.87
CA VAL A 28 -3.93 8.45 -6.40
C VAL A 28 -5.41 8.66 -6.67
N ASP A 29 -5.78 8.58 -7.95
CA ASP A 29 -7.19 8.64 -8.34
C ASP A 29 -7.83 7.27 -8.10
N ALA A 30 -8.89 7.25 -7.30
CA ALA A 30 -9.68 6.08 -6.97
C ALA A 30 -11.00 6.07 -7.76
N ILE A 31 -11.74 4.97 -7.65
CA ILE A 31 -13.06 4.85 -8.26
C ILE A 31 -14.01 5.95 -7.75
N TRP A 32 -14.99 6.30 -8.59
CA TRP A 32 -16.02 7.29 -8.29
C TRP A 32 -15.50 8.72 -8.06
N GLY A 33 -14.36 9.07 -8.68
CA GLY A 33 -13.82 10.43 -8.66
C GLY A 33 -13.17 10.83 -7.33
N LEU A 34 -12.97 9.87 -6.40
CA LEU A 34 -12.25 10.10 -5.17
C LEU A 34 -10.76 10.27 -5.46
N ARG A 35 -10.13 11.29 -4.87
CA ARG A 35 -8.68 11.53 -4.97
C ARG A 35 -8.06 11.36 -3.59
N LEU A 36 -7.14 10.42 -3.49
CA LEU A 36 -6.37 10.18 -2.27
C LEU A 36 -5.00 10.82 -2.43
N VAL A 37 -4.47 11.41 -1.37
CA VAL A 37 -3.12 11.95 -1.34
C VAL A 37 -2.30 11.08 -0.40
N ALA A 38 -1.26 10.46 -0.94
CA ALA A 38 -0.28 9.68 -0.19
C ALA A 38 0.65 10.58 0.61
N ASP A 39 1.07 10.09 1.77
CA ASP A 39 2.06 10.73 2.63
C ASP A 39 3.45 10.69 1.98
N ALA A 40 3.74 9.63 1.21
CA ALA A 40 5.03 9.42 0.55
C ALA A 40 4.90 8.60 -0.75
N LEU A 41 5.97 8.60 -1.55
CA LEU A 41 6.16 7.62 -2.61
C LEU A 41 6.84 6.37 -2.05
N VAL A 42 6.49 5.19 -2.56
CA VAL A 42 7.15 3.93 -2.17
C VAL A 42 8.67 3.97 -2.39
N SER A 43 9.13 4.67 -3.44
CA SER A 43 10.55 4.89 -3.70
C SER A 43 11.27 5.61 -2.55
N HIS A 44 10.57 6.48 -1.82
CA HIS A 44 11.13 7.20 -0.66
C HIS A 44 11.09 6.34 0.60
N CYS A 45 10.20 5.35 0.66
CA CYS A 45 10.06 4.43 1.80
C CYS A 45 11.09 3.28 1.80
N ALA A 46 11.92 3.15 0.77
CA ALA A 46 12.90 2.06 0.65
C ALA A 46 13.90 1.95 1.82
N ARG A 47 14.16 3.06 2.52
CA ARG A 47 15.04 3.11 3.69
C ARG A 47 14.30 3.00 5.02
N SER A 48 12.98 3.14 5.01
CA SER A 48 12.16 3.03 6.22
C SER A 48 12.01 1.57 6.64
N VAL A 49 11.78 1.37 7.94
CA VAL A 49 11.47 0.07 8.53
C VAL A 49 10.02 0.10 9.01
N PHE A 50 9.22 -0.86 8.59
CA PHE A 50 7.82 -0.97 8.97
C PHE A 50 7.61 -2.29 9.72
N ASN A 51 6.77 -2.28 10.75
CA ASN A 51 6.41 -3.52 11.46
C ASN A 51 5.28 -4.29 10.75
N LEU A 52 4.56 -3.61 9.85
CA LEU A 52 3.45 -4.13 9.07
C LEU A 52 3.45 -3.43 7.72
N VAL A 53 3.43 -4.22 6.63
CA VAL A 53 3.19 -3.72 5.28
C VAL A 53 1.86 -4.30 4.82
N SER A 54 0.88 -3.43 4.57
CA SER A 54 -0.41 -3.82 4.00
C SER A 54 -0.50 -3.35 2.55
N LEU A 55 -0.79 -4.30 1.66
CA LEU A 55 -0.92 -4.05 0.23
C LEU A 55 -2.40 -4.02 -0.11
N HIS A 56 -2.89 -2.84 -0.50
CA HIS A 56 -4.26 -2.63 -0.91
C HIS A 56 -4.34 -2.52 -2.41
N GLY A 57 -4.95 -3.54 -3.01
CA GLY A 57 -5.20 -3.57 -4.44
C GLY A 57 -6.50 -2.88 -4.86
N GLY A 58 -6.73 -3.01 -6.16
CA GLY A 58 -7.93 -2.69 -6.90
C GLY A 58 -7.71 -3.19 -8.33
N MET A 59 -8.77 -3.28 -9.15
CA MET A 59 -8.70 -3.88 -10.49
C MET A 59 -7.57 -3.30 -11.37
N SER A 60 -7.27 -2.00 -11.24
CA SER A 60 -6.14 -1.32 -11.89
C SER A 60 -4.89 -1.17 -11.00
N GLY A 61 -5.06 -1.12 -9.68
CA GLY A 61 -3.96 -0.90 -8.73
C GLY A 61 -3.04 -2.11 -8.55
N SER A 62 -3.56 -3.33 -8.74
CA SER A 62 -2.78 -4.56 -8.56
C SER A 62 -1.65 -4.74 -9.59
N ALA A 63 -1.86 -4.29 -10.83
CA ALA A 63 -0.81 -4.27 -11.86
C ALA A 63 0.32 -3.32 -11.47
N ASN A 64 -0.02 -2.12 -10.99
CA ASN A 64 0.95 -1.13 -10.53
C ASN A 64 1.76 -1.63 -9.32
N LEU A 65 1.12 -2.36 -8.40
CA LEU A 65 1.83 -3.00 -7.27
C LEU A 65 2.81 -4.07 -7.75
N ARG A 66 2.39 -4.92 -8.71
CA ARG A 66 3.23 -5.99 -9.27
C ARG A 66 4.45 -5.44 -10.00
N ASP A 67 4.27 -4.39 -10.78
CA ASP A 67 5.31 -3.87 -11.68
C ASP A 67 6.23 -2.83 -10.98
N CYS A 68 6.04 -2.60 -9.67
CA CYS A 68 6.85 -1.66 -8.88
C CYS A 68 8.05 -2.37 -8.22
N GLU A 69 9.23 -2.24 -8.81
CA GLU A 69 10.47 -2.81 -8.28
C GLU A 69 10.81 -2.30 -6.87
N ALA A 70 10.51 -1.03 -6.58
CA ALA A 70 10.75 -0.45 -5.26
C ALA A 70 9.88 -1.10 -4.17
N LEU A 71 8.64 -1.47 -4.50
CA LEU A 71 7.76 -2.22 -3.61
C LEU A 71 8.29 -3.65 -3.39
N GLU A 72 8.70 -4.31 -4.47
CA GLU A 72 9.25 -5.66 -4.42
C GLU A 72 10.50 -5.71 -3.52
N GLY A 73 11.41 -4.75 -3.67
CA GLY A 73 12.59 -4.62 -2.82
C GLY A 73 12.23 -4.40 -1.34
N LEU A 74 11.26 -3.54 -1.07
CA LEU A 74 10.78 -3.28 0.29
C LEU A 74 10.16 -4.53 0.93
N VAL A 75 9.31 -5.27 0.20
CA VAL A 75 8.68 -6.50 0.70
C VAL A 75 9.73 -7.58 0.93
N ARG A 76 10.69 -7.77 0.01
CA ARG A 76 11.79 -8.72 0.18
C ARG A 76 12.63 -8.41 1.42
N LYS A 77 12.96 -7.13 1.64
CA LYS A 77 13.70 -6.69 2.84
C LYS A 77 12.94 -7.05 4.12
N HIS A 78 11.64 -6.77 4.19
CA HIS A 78 10.83 -7.08 5.37
C HIS A 78 10.71 -8.59 5.61
N MET A 79 10.63 -9.40 4.55
CA MET A 79 10.63 -10.86 4.65
C MET A 79 11.94 -11.42 5.22
N LEU A 80 13.08 -10.81 4.87
CA LEU A 80 14.40 -11.22 5.36
C LEU A 80 14.69 -10.75 6.79
N GLU A 81 14.20 -9.56 7.17
CA GLU A 81 14.46 -8.96 8.48
C GLU A 81 13.52 -9.47 9.59
N GLY A 82 12.56 -10.34 9.28
CA GLY A 82 11.70 -11.00 10.28
C GLY A 82 10.59 -10.12 10.87
N TYR A 83 10.40 -8.91 10.34
CA TYR A 83 9.31 -7.99 10.71
C TYR A 83 7.99 -8.39 10.03
N CYS A 84 7.47 -9.60 10.29
CA CYS A 84 6.43 -10.18 9.44
C CYS A 84 5.03 -10.19 10.10
N LYS A 85 4.26 -9.13 9.88
CA LYS A 85 2.83 -9.25 9.60
C LYS A 85 2.59 -8.61 8.24
N PHE A 86 2.07 -9.37 7.29
CA PHE A 86 1.68 -8.86 5.97
C PHE A 86 0.18 -9.10 5.79
N ALA A 87 -0.55 -8.02 5.49
CA ALA A 87 -1.95 -8.11 5.12
C ALA A 87 -2.06 -7.76 3.64
N ILE A 88 -2.12 -8.79 2.79
CA ILE A 88 -2.42 -8.65 1.37
C ILE A 88 -3.94 -8.69 1.25
N SER A 89 -4.55 -7.57 0.88
CA SER A 89 -5.96 -7.54 0.51
C SER A 89 -6.06 -7.69 -1.01
N TYR A 90 -6.49 -8.88 -1.44
CA TYR A 90 -6.73 -9.21 -2.84
C TYR A 90 -8.24 -9.37 -3.06
N LEU A 91 -8.92 -8.33 -3.53
CA LEU A 91 -10.31 -8.46 -3.99
C LEU A 91 -10.32 -8.93 -5.45
N ARG A 92 -10.39 -10.25 -5.65
CA ARG A 92 -10.68 -10.84 -6.96
C ARG A 92 -12.16 -10.60 -7.27
N SER A 93 -12.48 -9.46 -7.90
CA SER A 93 -13.82 -9.29 -8.48
C SER A 93 -13.91 -10.19 -9.71
N LEU A 94 -14.84 -11.14 -9.66
CA LEU A 94 -15.34 -11.81 -10.85
C LEU A 94 -15.73 -10.76 -11.89
N VAL A 95 -15.31 -11.02 -13.12
CA VAL A 95 -15.76 -10.38 -14.34
C VAL A 95 -17.29 -10.45 -14.38
N TYR A 96 -17.93 -9.31 -14.59
CA TYR A 96 -19.21 -9.23 -15.30
C TYR A 96 -19.00 -8.32 -16.51
#